data_AF-A0A7V4ZS71-F1
#
_entry.id   AF-A0A7V4ZS71-F1
#
_cell.length_a   1.000
_cell.length_b   1.000
_cell.length_c   1.000
_cell.angle_alpha   90.00
_cell.angle_beta   90.00
_cell.angle_gamma   90.00
#
_symmetry.space_group_name_H-M   'P 1'
#
loop_
_entity.id
_entity.type
_entity.pdbx_description
1 polymer ?
#
loop_
_entity_poly.entity_id
_entity_poly.type
_entity_poly.pdbx_seq_one_letter_code
_entity_poly.pdbx_strand_id
1 'polypeptide(L)' 'PFIYTTNALERFQKEVKRRAKVIESFSQPEAEEKILLMVTEQMNESYGKRILPNWHISKPALEKREVWHRGSVREGAG' A
#
# COMPACT_ATOMS: atom_id res chain seq x y z
N PRO A 1 6.22 14.37 2.68
CA PRO A 1 6.10 14.01 4.11
C PRO A 1 5.57 12.58 4.41
N PHE A 2 5.02 11.83 3.44
CA PHE A 2 4.39 10.52 3.70
C PHE A 2 5.24 9.29 3.32
N ILE A 3 6.29 9.45 2.51
CA ILE A 3 7.08 8.32 2.00
C ILE A 3 7.97 7.69 3.09
N TYR A 4 8.44 8.50 4.04
CA TYR A 4 9.30 8.04 5.13
C TYR A 4 8.52 7.60 6.38
N THR A 5 7.18 7.67 6.36
CA THR A 5 6.38 7.17 7.48
C THR A 5 6.11 5.68 7.28
N THR A 6 6.73 4.84 8.09
CA THR A 6 6.48 3.38 8.11
C THR A 6 5.16 3.02 8.81
N ASN A 7 4.48 3.99 9.43
CA ASN A 7 3.27 3.78 10.23
C ASN A 7 2.19 2.93 9.54
N ALA A 8 1.93 3.13 8.24
CA ALA A 8 0.93 2.35 7.51
C ALA A 8 1.38 0.88 7.31
N LEU A 9 2.65 0.69 6.97
CA LEU A 9 3.25 -0.64 6.78
C LEU A 9 3.36 -1.40 8.11
N GLU A 10 3.80 -0.72 9.17
CA GLU A 10 3.86 -1.28 10.52
C GLU A 10 2.47 -1.69 11.04
N ARG A 11 1.44 -0.86 10.80
CA ARG A 11 0.05 -1.18 11.15
C ARG A 11 -0.42 -2.44 10.42
N PHE A 12 -0.13 -2.54 9.12
CA PHE A 12 -0.45 -3.74 8.33
C PHE A 12 0.23 -4.98 8.90
N GLN A 13 1.55 -4.94 9.09
CA GLN A 13 2.31 -6.07 9.63
C GLN A 13 1.85 -6.46 11.03
N LYS A 14 1.56 -5.49 11.90
CA LYS A 14 1.02 -5.75 13.24
C LYS A 14 -0.32 -6.48 13.17
N GLU A 15 -1.20 -6.07 12.27
CA GLU A 15 -2.52 -6.69 12.13
C GLU A 15 -2.44 -8.12 11.57
N VAL A 16 -1.60 -8.35 10.56
CA VAL A 16 -1.32 -9.70 10.04
C VAL A 16 -0.79 -10.59 11.17
N LYS A 17 0.24 -10.14 11.90
CA LYS A 17 0.82 -10.90 13.03
C LYS A 17 -0.21 -11.15 14.14
N ARG A 18 -1.08 -10.19 14.43
CA ARG A 18 -2.12 -10.33 15.47
C ARG A 18 -3.15 -11.42 15.12
N ARG A 19 -3.46 -11.63 13.84
CA ARG A 19 -4.40 -12.68 13.39
C ARG A 19 -3.71 -14.03 13.18
N ALA A 20 -2.47 -14.02 12.71
CA ALA A 20 -1.70 -15.24 12.57
C ALA A 20 -1.33 -15.86 13.94
N LYS A 21 -0.98 -15.03 14.95
CA LYS A 21 -0.51 -15.54 16.26
C LYS A 21 -1.52 -16.41 17.02
N VAL A 22 -2.82 -16.26 16.74
CA VAL A 22 -3.88 -17.02 17.43
C VAL A 22 -4.13 -18.37 16.76
N ILE A 23 -3.47 -18.63 15.63
CA ILE A 23 -3.55 -19.86 14.87
C ILE A 23 -2.27 -20.63 15.16
N GLU A 24 -2.38 -21.69 15.95
CA GLU A 24 -1.23 -22.50 16.37
C GLU A 24 -0.56 -23.23 15.20
N SER A 25 -1.35 -23.61 14.19
CA SER A 25 -0.88 -24.26 12.97
C SER A 25 -1.84 -23.99 11.82
N PHE A 26 -1.29 -23.67 10.65
CA PHE A 26 -2.05 -23.58 9.41
C PHE A 26 -2.11 -24.95 8.75
N SER A 27 -3.33 -25.40 8.44
CA SER A 27 -3.55 -26.72 7.86
C SER A 27 -3.01 -26.84 6.43
N GLN A 28 -2.98 -25.73 5.68
CA GLN A 28 -2.52 -25.64 4.30
C GLN A 28 -1.95 -24.22 4.04
N PRO A 29 -1.01 -24.04 3.09
CA PRO A 29 -0.46 -22.72 2.74
C PRO A 29 -1.52 -21.68 2.36
N GLU A 30 -2.58 -22.11 1.67
CA GLU A 30 -3.67 -21.25 1.22
C GLU A 30 -4.44 -20.62 2.40
N ALA A 31 -4.41 -21.26 3.58
CA ALA A 31 -5.00 -20.70 4.79
C ALA A 31 -4.23 -19.47 5.30
N GLU A 32 -2.90 -19.45 5.14
CA GLU A 32 -2.06 -18.30 5.47
C GLU A 32 -2.31 -17.15 4.48
N GLU A 33 -2.35 -17.47 3.18
CA GLU A 33 -2.64 -16.50 2.12
C GLU A 33 -4.01 -15.83 2.32
N LYS A 34 -5.01 -16.60 2.74
CA LYS A 34 -6.35 -16.06 3.01
C LYS A 34 -6.34 -15.00 4.12
N ILE A 35 -5.47 -15.12 5.13
CA ILE A 35 -5.32 -14.08 6.16
C ILE A 35 -4.74 -12.81 5.58
N LEU A 36 -3.70 -12.93 4.75
CA LEU A 36 -3.10 -11.78 4.08
C LEU A 36 -4.13 -11.08 3.20
N LEU A 37 -4.93 -11.83 2.44
CA LEU A 37 -6.01 -11.29 1.63
C LEU A 37 -7.02 -10.52 2.47
N MET A 38 -7.58 -11.14 3.52
CA MET A 38 -8.59 -10.51 4.37
C MET A 38 -8.09 -9.24 5.07
N VAL A 39 -6.85 -9.24 5.55
CA VAL A 39 -6.25 -8.03 6.16
C VAL A 39 -6.03 -6.96 5.10
N THR A 40 -5.60 -7.34 3.91
CA THR A 40 -5.39 -6.41 2.79
C THR A 40 -6.70 -5.75 2.37
N GLU A 41 -7.76 -6.53 2.17
CA GLU A 41 -9.09 -6.02 1.81
C GLU A 41 -9.60 -5.02 2.84
N GLN A 42 -9.57 -5.40 4.13
CA GLN A 42 -10.03 -4.52 5.20
C GLN A 42 -9.24 -3.21 5.28
N MET A 43 -7.91 -3.27 5.15
CA MET A 43 -7.10 -2.06 5.21
C MET A 43 -7.29 -1.20 3.95
N ASN A 44 -7.45 -1.82 2.78
CA ASN A 44 -7.72 -1.14 1.53
C ASN A 44 -9.05 -0.37 1.59
N GLU A 45 -10.10 -0.97 2.13
CA GLU A 45 -11.38 -0.28 2.38
C GLU A 45 -11.22 0.92 3.32
N SER A 46 -10.38 0.80 4.36
CA SER A 46 -10.11 1.91 5.27
C SER A 46 -9.29 3.02 4.61
N TYR A 47 -8.37 2.69 3.70
CA TYR A 47 -7.53 3.66 3.01
C TYR A 47 -8.27 4.36 1.87
N GLY A 48 -9.14 3.66 1.14
CA GLY A 48 -9.95 4.25 0.07
C GLY A 48 -10.89 5.37 0.55
N LYS A 49 -11.26 5.37 1.83
CA LYS A 49 -12.12 6.40 2.45
C LYS A 49 -11.37 7.64 2.91
N ARG A 50 -10.02 7.66 2.85
CA ARG A 50 -9.19 8.73 3.43
C ARG A 50 -8.38 9.45 2.36
N ILE A 51 -8.52 10.78 2.30
CA ILE A 51 -7.62 11.64 1.53
C ILE A 51 -6.42 11.96 2.43
N LEU A 52 -5.20 11.79 1.90
CA LEU A 52 -3.99 12.17 2.62
C LEU A 52 -3.98 13.69 2.91
N PRO A 53 -3.52 14.12 4.09
CA PRO A 53 -3.33 15.54 4.34
C PRO A 53 -2.44 16.18 3.26
N ASN A 54 -2.78 17.39 2.83
CA ASN A 54 -2.05 18.11 1.77
C ASN A 54 -2.00 17.37 0.41
N TRP A 55 -2.93 16.44 0.15
CA TRP A 55 -3.03 15.74 -1.12
C TRP A 55 -3.16 16.68 -2.33
N HIS A 56 -3.95 17.76 -2.19
CA HIS A 56 -4.15 18.77 -3.23
C HIS A 56 -2.85 19.50 -3.61
N ILE A 57 -1.86 19.58 -2.71
CA ILE A 57 -0.54 20.18 -2.98
C ILE A 57 0.37 19.14 -3.65
N SER A 58 0.30 17.88 -3.18
CA SER A 58 1.22 16.83 -3.61
C SER A 58 0.83 16.23 -4.98
N LYS A 59 -0.47 16.13 -5.27
CA LYS A 59 -1.00 15.52 -6.49
C LYS A 59 -0.49 16.21 -7.77
N PRO A 60 -0.58 17.55 -7.93
CA PRO A 60 -0.06 18.22 -9.13
C PRO A 60 1.46 18.03 -9.31
N ALA A 61 2.23 17.93 -8.22
CA ALA A 61 3.67 17.69 -8.28
C ALA A 61 3.99 16.26 -8.76
N LEU A 62 3.20 15.28 -8.35
CA LEU A 62 3.33 13.89 -8.80
C LEU A 62 2.95 13.74 -10.27
N GLU A 63 1.85 14.34 -10.70
CA GLU A 63 1.38 14.29 -12.10
C GLU A 63 2.41 14.92 -13.06
N LYS A 64 3.01 16.07 -12.68
CA LYS A 64 4.10 16.68 -13.46
C LYS A 64 5.31 15.76 -13.61
N ARG A 65 5.70 15.06 -12.54
CA ARG A 65 6.84 14.13 -12.56
C ARG A 65 6.55 12.90 -13.40
N GLU A 66 5.32 12.38 -13.34
CA GLU A 66 4.90 11.22 -14.12
C GLU A 66 4.87 11.52 -15.63
N VAL A 67 4.35 12.69 -16.00
CA VAL A 67 4.37 13.17 -17.39
C VAL A 67 5.81 13.34 -17.88
N TRP A 68 6.70 13.88 -17.05
CA TRP A 68 8.12 14.03 -17.40
C TRP A 68 8.80 12.68 -17.65
N HIS A 69 8.65 11.71 -16.74
CA HIS A 69 9.21 10.36 -16.96
C HIS A 69 8.63 9.66 -18.19
N ARG A 70 7.31 9.78 -18.43
CA ARG A 70 6.65 9.16 -19.58
C ARG A 70 6.96 9.86 -20.92
N GLY A 71 7.40 11.12 -20.87
CA GLY A 71 7.92 11.90 -22.00
C GLY A 71 9.38 11.56 -22.32
N SER A 72 10.25 11.54 -21.30
CA SER A 72 11.68 11.18 -21.47
C SER A 72 11.89 9.75 -21.97
N VAL A 73 11.03 8.81 -21.59
CA VAL A 73 11.05 7.43 -22.11
C VAL A 73 10.69 7.37 -23.60
N ARG A 74 9.91 8.34 -24.12
CA ARG A 74 9.59 8.43 -25.55
C ARG A 74 10.66 9.14 -26.36
N GLU A 75 11.36 10.12 -25.78
CA GLU A 75 12.44 10.86 -26.45
C GLU A 75 13.77 10.08 -26.47
N GLY A 76 14.00 9.18 -25.50
CA GLY A 76 15.19 8.30 -25.47
C GLY A 76 15.06 6.99 -26.25
N ALA A 77 13.98 6.80 -27.00
CA ALA A 77 13.72 5.62 -27.84
C ALA A 77 13.89 5.88 -29.35
N GLY A 78 14.51 7.01 -29.71
CA GLY A 78 14.84 7.40 -31.08
C GLY A 78 16.33 7.26 -31.39
#